data_AF-A0A7C4NEB5-F1
#
_entry.id   AF-A0A7C4NEB5-F1
#
_cell.length_a   1.000
_cell.length_b   1.000
_cell.length_c   1.000
_cell.angle_alpha   90.00
_cell.angle_beta   90.00
_cell.angle_gamma   90.00
#
_symmetry.space_group_name_H-M   'P 1'
#
loop_
_entity.id
_entity.type
_entity.pdbx_description
1 polymer ?
#
loop_
_entity_poly.entity_id
_entity_poly.type
_entity_poly.pdbx_seq_one_letter_code
_entity_poly.pdbx_strand_id
1 'polypeptide(L)'
;MDGAMIGAADCSLGGTYSALARTPLRGYTHRAARRICSPMQAMQPTRYPIDFHRLYASWRKFVDAGWLDPDLDPLVAMSWRRCVPKNNPYTAGDLPGLSDQALQSHRIKLFNLIALARPFMEDIYQLVEGSGYIVVLLDASACVLEVLGDATVQAQAEALGLRPGAYWDEGHAGTNAFGLALWERSPQQVVGAEHFFLRFHALTTSAAPIYTAEGHPIGVLGMVGLVRNTDVHPLAIVHAAARAIENQLQADKLFTELNAQRTQLTATLEAISDGLIVCDDAGLITHMNTQAAQILNLKFEAAVGRPLSESVGLPDVIVEAYARHESLTETEVTFQVKGLQIGCLISLIPVNRHGETSTGVGGCIMTLRRIEQVHRLVQRMVGARSTFTLADFVGESSVINQVRRQAQVAARSRTPILITGESGTGKGVVARAIHNEGARADAAFVTVNCRVLPRDLIVGEFLGYEGGAFRGGAQGQPSKFELAHGGTLHLEEIDALPLEMQAALLRVIETGEVMRLGGRRVIPVDVRFIATTSVDLDRLVISGDFRADLYYALSRIAIRLPPLRDRLGDLPLLVNNALDRLRRQTGRRVELSGEALLVMRRYRWPGNVRELENALERAAALADQ
;
A
#
# COMPACT_ATOMS: atom_id res chain seq x y z
N MET A 1 -8.30 -45.45 -35.99
CA MET A 1 -8.27 -45.39 -37.46
C MET A 1 -8.52 -43.93 -37.80
N ASP A 2 -7.48 -43.11 -37.65
CA ASP A 2 -6.58 -42.67 -38.74
C ASP A 2 -7.34 -41.73 -39.69
N GLY A 3 -6.96 -40.47 -39.88
CA GLY A 3 -5.83 -39.68 -39.41
C GLY A 3 -5.73 -38.36 -40.19
N ALA A 4 -4.98 -37.40 -39.64
CA ALA A 4 -4.16 -36.37 -40.31
C ALA A 4 -4.88 -35.31 -41.19
N MET A 5 -4.50 -34.02 -41.30
CA MET A 5 -3.29 -33.25 -40.98
C MET A 5 -3.67 -31.79 -40.73
N ILE A 6 -2.88 -31.08 -39.91
CA ILE A 6 -2.81 -29.61 -39.85
C ILE A 6 -1.40 -29.23 -40.28
N GLY A 7 -1.28 -28.26 -41.20
CA GLY A 7 -0.02 -27.65 -41.60
C GLY A 7 -0.18 -26.15 -41.85
N ALA A 8 0.76 -25.37 -41.29
CA ALA A 8 1.30 -24.06 -41.71
C ALA A 8 2.04 -23.48 -40.47
N ALA A 9 3.38 -23.36 -40.39
CA ALA A 9 4.31 -22.53 -41.18
C ALA A 9 3.97 -21.01 -41.06
N ASP A 10 4.86 -20.06 -40.80
CA ASP A 10 6.32 -20.03 -40.76
C ASP A 10 6.83 -18.65 -40.27
N CYS A 11 8.14 -18.54 -39.99
CA CYS A 11 9.01 -17.33 -40.08
C CYS A 11 8.81 -16.14 -39.08
N SER A 12 9.82 -15.37 -38.61
CA SER A 12 11.27 -15.30 -38.87
C SER A 12 11.95 -14.16 -38.04
N LEU A 13 13.11 -14.49 -37.45
CA LEU A 13 14.41 -13.77 -37.47
C LEU A 13 14.61 -12.30 -36.99
N GLY A 14 15.69 -12.12 -36.21
CA GLY A 14 16.44 -10.86 -36.03
C GLY A 14 17.56 -10.95 -34.97
N GLY A 15 18.83 -11.13 -35.37
CA GLY A 15 20.05 -10.99 -34.53
C GLY A 15 20.41 -9.51 -34.25
N THR A 16 21.50 -9.10 -33.58
CA THR A 16 22.89 -9.60 -33.49
C THR A 16 23.75 -8.70 -32.55
N TYR A 17 24.67 -9.31 -31.75
CA TYR A 17 26.05 -8.88 -31.31
C TYR A 17 26.28 -7.54 -30.55
N SER A 18 27.23 -7.31 -29.62
CA SER A 18 28.57 -7.83 -29.21
C SER A 18 28.88 -7.33 -27.77
N ALA A 19 29.48 -8.04 -26.80
CA ALA A 19 30.84 -8.62 -26.61
C ALA A 19 31.97 -7.62 -26.25
N LEU A 20 32.49 -7.71 -24.99
CA LEU A 20 33.86 -7.44 -24.46
C LEU A 20 33.76 -7.55 -22.91
N ALA A 21 34.58 -8.22 -22.12
CA ALA A 21 35.81 -8.98 -22.30
C ALA A 21 35.95 -10.01 -21.14
N ARG A 22 36.60 -11.14 -21.45
CA ARG A 22 36.97 -12.26 -20.56
C ARG A 22 38.34 -12.01 -19.92
N THR A 23 38.57 -12.54 -18.71
CA THR A 23 39.66 -13.51 -18.38
C THR A 23 39.50 -14.07 -16.95
N PRO A 24 40.08 -15.24 -16.60
CA PRO A 24 39.31 -16.34 -16.00
C PRO A 24 39.87 -16.88 -14.67
N LEU A 25 39.01 -17.54 -13.89
CA LEU A 25 39.45 -18.53 -12.90
C LEU A 25 38.74 -19.86 -13.19
N ARG A 26 39.52 -20.82 -13.72
CA ARG A 26 39.25 -22.26 -13.69
C ARG A 26 39.05 -22.66 -12.21
N GLY A 27 38.16 -23.56 -11.81
CA GLY A 27 37.27 -24.46 -12.52
C GLY A 27 36.90 -25.58 -11.56
N TYR A 28 35.61 -25.73 -11.23
CA TYR A 28 34.99 -26.98 -10.81
C TYR A 28 33.50 -26.86 -11.17
N THR A 29 33.16 -27.32 -12.37
CA THR A 29 31.78 -27.34 -12.85
C THR A 29 31.02 -28.47 -12.19
N HIS A 30 30.15 -28.14 -11.23
CA HIS A 30 29.03 -28.99 -10.82
C HIS A 30 28.04 -29.10 -11.98
N ARG A 31 28.22 -30.12 -12.83
CA ARG A 31 27.19 -30.61 -13.74
C ARG A 31 26.58 -31.87 -13.15
N ALA A 32 25.45 -31.71 -12.46
CA ALA A 32 24.42 -32.73 -12.37
C ALA A 32 23.09 -32.00 -12.14
N ALA A 33 22.51 -31.54 -13.24
CA ALA A 33 21.14 -31.08 -13.29
C ALA A 33 20.19 -32.26 -13.02
N ARG A 34 19.12 -31.97 -12.27
CA ARG A 34 17.79 -32.58 -12.39
C ARG A 34 17.78 -34.10 -12.50
N ARG A 35 17.85 -34.79 -11.35
CA ARG A 35 17.12 -36.05 -11.20
C ARG A 35 15.69 -35.72 -10.81
N ILE A 36 14.82 -35.92 -11.79
CA ILE A 36 13.38 -36.17 -11.68
C ILE A 36 13.10 -37.05 -10.46
N CYS A 37 12.00 -36.76 -9.75
CA CYS A 37 11.42 -37.57 -8.68
C CYS A 37 11.74 -39.05 -8.86
N SER A 38 12.62 -39.59 -8.00
CA SER A 38 12.76 -41.03 -7.88
C SER A 38 11.56 -41.54 -7.07
N PRO A 39 10.83 -42.55 -7.56
CA PRO A 39 9.71 -43.13 -6.83
C PRO A 39 10.27 -43.74 -5.54
N MET A 40 9.61 -43.47 -4.39
CA MET A 40 9.83 -44.10 -3.08
C MET A 40 11.20 -44.81 -2.97
N GLN A 41 12.26 -44.07 -2.62
CA GLN A 41 13.46 -44.73 -2.10
C GLN A 41 13.00 -45.61 -0.95
N ALA A 42 13.13 -46.92 -1.16
CA ALA A 42 12.63 -47.94 -0.26
C ALA A 42 13.02 -47.57 1.18
N MET A 43 12.01 -47.49 2.06
CA MET A 43 12.19 -47.67 3.50
C MET A 43 13.21 -48.79 3.67
N GLN A 44 14.25 -48.60 4.50
CA GLN A 44 15.34 -49.56 4.70
C GLN A 44 14.79 -50.98 4.58
N PRO A 45 15.29 -51.83 3.66
CA PRO A 45 14.91 -53.22 3.63
C PRO A 45 15.54 -53.87 4.86
N THR A 46 14.96 -53.66 6.04
CA THR A 46 15.23 -54.47 7.20
C THR A 46 14.74 -55.86 6.81
N ARG A 47 15.65 -56.71 6.34
CA ARG A 47 15.40 -58.14 6.11
C ARG A 47 15.05 -58.72 7.47
N TYR A 48 13.77 -58.66 7.81
CA TYR A 48 13.24 -59.29 9.00
C TYR A 48 12.98 -60.76 8.66
N PRO A 49 13.40 -61.71 9.51
CA PRO A 49 14.01 -61.52 10.83
C PRO A 49 15.52 -61.18 10.79
N ILE A 50 15.94 -60.28 11.69
CA ILE A 50 17.35 -59.91 11.90
C ILE A 50 18.05 -61.02 12.70
N ASP A 51 19.15 -61.56 12.20
CA ASP A 51 20.01 -62.49 12.94
C ASP A 51 20.98 -61.71 13.85
N PHE A 52 20.60 -61.55 15.11
CA PHE A 52 21.38 -60.82 16.11
C PHE A 52 22.74 -61.46 16.40
N HIS A 53 22.87 -62.78 16.27
CA HIS A 53 24.14 -63.47 16.52
C HIS A 53 25.12 -63.18 15.38
N ARG A 54 24.64 -63.27 14.13
CA ARG A 54 25.42 -62.86 12.96
C ARG A 54 25.83 -61.40 13.05
N LEU A 55 24.89 -60.51 13.36
CA LEU A 55 25.13 -59.07 13.44
C LEU A 55 26.21 -58.73 14.49
N TYR A 56 26.14 -59.33 15.68
CA TYR A 56 27.17 -59.17 16.71
C TYR A 56 28.53 -59.72 16.27
N ALA A 57 28.56 -60.86 15.58
CA ALA A 57 29.80 -61.42 15.05
C ALA A 57 30.43 -60.50 13.98
N SER A 58 29.61 -59.87 13.14
CA SER A 58 30.04 -58.90 12.14
C SER A 58 30.59 -57.62 12.78
N TRP A 59 29.90 -57.08 13.78
CA TRP A 59 30.39 -55.96 14.58
C TRP A 59 31.73 -56.27 15.26
N ARG A 60 31.85 -57.43 15.91
CA ARG A 60 33.09 -57.84 16.59
C ARG A 60 34.25 -57.99 15.61
N LYS A 61 34.04 -58.63 14.45
CA LYS A 61 35.08 -58.74 13.41
C LYS A 61 35.51 -57.37 12.87
N PHE A 62 34.57 -56.43 12.77
CA PHE A 62 34.88 -55.06 12.37
C PHE A 62 35.72 -54.34 13.42
N VAL A 63 35.31 -54.39 14.69
CA VAL A 63 36.02 -53.74 15.79
C VAL A 63 37.41 -54.34 16.02
N ASP A 64 37.54 -55.67 15.99
CA ASP A 64 38.79 -56.38 16.30
C ASP A 64 39.78 -56.39 15.10
N ALA A 65 39.27 -56.53 13.88
CA ALA A 65 40.08 -56.82 12.69
C ALA A 65 39.83 -55.87 11.50
N GLY A 66 38.97 -54.86 11.64
CA GLY A 66 38.62 -53.93 10.57
C GLY A 66 37.80 -54.56 9.43
N TRP A 67 37.34 -55.80 9.58
CA TRP A 67 36.62 -56.52 8.53
C TRP A 67 35.15 -56.10 8.48
N LEU A 68 34.68 -55.65 7.32
CA LEU A 68 33.27 -55.28 7.10
C LEU A 68 32.52 -56.41 6.40
N ASP A 69 31.40 -56.81 7.00
CA ASP A 69 30.49 -57.79 6.41
C ASP A 69 29.84 -57.20 5.14
N PRO A 70 29.99 -57.84 3.96
CA PRO A 70 29.36 -57.38 2.73
C PRO A 70 27.83 -57.33 2.77
N ASP A 71 27.19 -58.10 3.65
CA ASP A 71 25.73 -58.13 3.79
C ASP A 71 25.19 -57.13 4.83
N LEU A 72 26.06 -56.37 5.52
CA LEU A 72 25.65 -55.32 6.46
C LEU A 72 25.00 -54.15 5.70
N ASP A 73 24.05 -53.46 6.33
CA ASP A 73 23.51 -52.22 5.78
C ASP A 73 24.67 -51.25 5.44
N PRO A 74 24.80 -50.81 4.16
CA PRO A 74 25.86 -49.89 3.75
C PRO A 74 25.91 -48.61 4.59
N LEU A 75 24.78 -48.10 5.06
CA LEU A 75 24.70 -46.88 5.88
C LEU A 75 25.35 -47.11 7.25
N VAL A 76 25.06 -48.25 7.87
CA VAL A 76 25.67 -48.67 9.14
C VAL A 76 27.17 -48.91 8.95
N ALA A 77 27.57 -49.62 7.89
CA ALA A 77 28.98 -49.86 7.56
C ALA A 77 29.78 -48.56 7.39
N MET A 78 29.20 -47.54 6.74
CA MET A 78 29.83 -46.23 6.60
C MET A 78 29.90 -45.48 7.93
N SER A 79 28.86 -45.53 8.75
CA SER A 79 28.83 -44.91 10.08
C SER A 79 29.90 -45.53 10.99
N TRP A 80 30.01 -46.86 11.01
CA TRP A 80 31.05 -47.59 11.74
C TRP A 80 32.46 -47.11 11.38
N ARG A 81 32.78 -46.95 10.09
CA ARG A 81 34.08 -46.43 9.63
C ARG A 81 34.38 -45.02 10.15
N ARG A 82 33.36 -44.17 10.30
CA ARG A 82 33.50 -42.81 10.83
C ARG A 82 33.62 -42.77 12.36
N CYS A 83 33.01 -43.74 13.05
CA CYS A 83 33.05 -43.86 14.51
C CYS A 83 34.41 -44.38 15.03
N VAL A 84 34.99 -45.42 14.40
CA VAL A 84 36.24 -46.07 14.85
C VAL A 84 37.38 -45.12 15.19
N PRO A 85 37.75 -44.12 14.36
CA PRO A 85 38.89 -43.26 14.66
C PRO A 85 38.67 -42.33 15.86
N LYS A 86 37.42 -42.16 16.32
CA LYS A 86 37.05 -41.18 17.35
C LYS A 86 36.69 -41.83 18.69
N ASN A 87 36.24 -43.08 18.67
CA ASN A 87 35.52 -43.69 19.78
C ASN A 87 35.99 -45.11 20.07
N ASN A 88 36.07 -45.48 21.35
CA ASN A 88 36.31 -46.86 21.77
C ASN A 88 34.96 -47.61 21.94
N PRO A 89 34.66 -48.62 21.11
CA PRO A 89 33.37 -49.32 21.10
C PRO A 89 32.99 -50.01 22.43
N TYR A 90 33.97 -50.30 23.30
CA TYR A 90 33.76 -50.95 24.60
C TYR A 90 33.64 -49.98 25.78
N THR A 91 34.14 -48.75 25.64
CA THR A 91 34.24 -47.77 26.74
C THR A 91 33.71 -46.42 26.27
N ALA A 92 32.40 -46.34 26.02
CA ALA A 92 31.74 -45.04 25.92
C ALA A 92 31.69 -44.42 27.32
N GLY A 93 32.39 -43.30 27.52
CA GLY A 93 32.23 -42.48 28.72
C GLY A 93 30.82 -41.88 28.83
N ASP A 94 30.64 -40.93 29.75
CA ASP A 94 29.39 -40.16 29.81
C ASP A 94 29.23 -39.34 28.54
N LEU A 95 28.03 -39.38 27.95
CA LEU A 95 27.72 -38.58 26.78
C LEU A 95 27.75 -37.09 27.18
N PRO A 96 28.40 -36.22 26.38
CA PRO A 96 28.40 -34.80 26.65
C PRO A 96 26.97 -34.27 26.58
N GLY A 97 26.70 -33.25 27.37
CA GLY A 97 25.41 -32.61 27.38
C GLY A 97 25.45 -31.21 27.95
N LEU A 98 24.36 -30.49 27.72
CA LEU A 98 24.15 -29.15 28.25
C LEU A 98 23.94 -29.19 29.77
N SER A 99 24.37 -28.13 30.47
CA SER A 99 23.93 -27.85 31.83
C SER A 99 22.44 -27.50 31.84
N ASP A 100 21.77 -27.64 32.98
CA ASP A 100 20.33 -27.36 33.08
C ASP A 100 19.98 -25.93 32.61
N GLN A 101 20.79 -24.94 32.99
CA GLN A 101 20.58 -23.55 32.56
C GLN A 101 20.75 -23.37 31.04
N ALA A 102 21.75 -24.03 30.45
CA ALA A 102 21.98 -24.00 29.01
C ALA A 102 20.86 -24.73 28.26
N LEU A 103 20.38 -25.86 28.77
CA LEU A 103 19.25 -26.60 28.22
C LEU A 103 17.96 -25.77 28.24
N GLN A 104 17.65 -25.09 29.35
CA GLN A 104 16.47 -24.21 29.41
C GLN A 104 16.57 -23.08 28.37
N SER A 105 17.73 -22.44 28.27
CA SER A 105 17.98 -21.39 27.26
C SER A 105 17.84 -21.94 25.83
N HIS A 106 18.25 -23.18 25.61
CA HIS A 106 18.15 -23.85 24.32
C HIS A 106 16.71 -24.23 23.97
N ARG A 107 15.95 -24.75 24.93
CA ARG A 107 14.51 -25.05 24.79
C ARG A 107 13.69 -23.80 24.48
N ILE A 108 14.03 -22.65 25.07
CA ILE A 108 13.37 -21.37 24.75
C ILE A 108 13.59 -21.00 23.27
N LYS A 109 14.83 -21.14 22.76
CA LYS A 109 15.12 -20.88 21.33
C LYS A 109 14.37 -21.82 20.39
N LEU A 110 14.17 -23.07 20.81
CA LEU A 110 13.50 -24.11 20.04
C LEU A 110 12.05 -24.34 20.46
N PHE A 111 11.44 -23.38 21.14
CA PHE A 111 10.10 -23.51 21.70
C PHE A 111 9.07 -23.91 20.65
N ASN A 112 9.12 -23.30 19.45
CA ASN A 112 8.17 -23.60 18.37
C ASN A 112 8.24 -25.06 17.93
N LEU A 113 9.44 -25.63 17.79
CA LEU A 113 9.60 -27.05 17.43
C LEU A 113 9.04 -27.95 18.53
N ILE A 114 9.35 -27.65 19.80
CA ILE A 114 8.89 -28.43 20.95
C ILE A 114 7.36 -28.37 21.07
N ALA A 115 6.78 -27.17 20.99
CA ALA A 115 5.34 -26.97 21.09
C ALA A 115 4.58 -27.66 19.96
N LEU A 116 5.14 -27.63 18.74
CA LEU A 116 4.56 -28.31 17.58
C LEU A 116 4.66 -29.84 17.68
N ALA A 117 5.80 -30.37 18.13
CA ALA A 117 6.04 -31.80 18.18
C ALA A 117 5.37 -32.49 19.38
N ARG A 118 5.16 -31.79 20.51
CA ARG A 118 4.66 -32.38 21.75
C ARG A 118 3.32 -33.13 21.60
N PRO A 119 2.28 -32.60 20.94
CA PRO A 119 1.03 -33.34 20.75
C PRO A 119 1.24 -34.66 20.02
N PHE A 120 2.08 -34.67 18.98
CA PHE A 120 2.40 -35.90 18.25
C PHE A 120 3.22 -36.88 19.09
N MET A 121 4.12 -36.38 19.95
CA MET A 121 4.84 -37.25 20.89
C MET A 121 3.88 -37.91 21.90
N GLU A 122 2.90 -37.15 22.39
CA GLU A 122 1.85 -37.65 23.29
C GLU A 122 0.96 -38.69 22.60
N ASP A 123 0.54 -38.45 21.35
CA ASP A 123 -0.24 -39.40 20.54
C ASP A 123 0.54 -40.71 20.29
N ILE A 124 1.83 -40.61 19.96
CA ILE A 124 2.69 -41.79 19.80
C ILE A 124 2.81 -42.53 21.13
N TYR A 125 3.06 -41.82 22.23
CA TYR A 125 3.18 -42.44 23.55
C TYR A 125 1.90 -43.19 23.92
N GLN A 126 0.72 -42.62 23.70
CA GLN A 126 -0.56 -43.31 23.94
C GLN A 126 -0.70 -44.59 23.11
N LEU A 127 -0.18 -44.62 21.89
CA LEU A 127 -0.20 -45.81 21.03
C LEU A 127 0.75 -46.91 21.53
N VAL A 128 1.85 -46.55 22.18
CA VAL A 128 2.91 -47.48 22.59
C VAL A 128 3.05 -47.64 24.11
N GLU A 129 2.09 -47.14 24.87
CA GLU A 129 2.08 -47.24 26.33
C GLU A 129 2.18 -48.70 26.79
N GLY A 130 3.06 -48.98 27.76
CA GLY A 130 3.30 -50.34 28.26
C GLY A 130 4.04 -51.28 27.30
N SER A 131 4.40 -50.84 26.09
CA SER A 131 5.15 -51.66 25.12
C SER A 131 6.68 -51.56 25.28
N GLY A 132 7.16 -50.80 26.27
CA GLY A 132 8.60 -50.66 26.54
C GLY A 132 9.34 -49.72 25.57
N TYR A 133 8.61 -48.84 24.88
CA TYR A 133 9.18 -47.80 24.01
C TYR A 133 9.10 -46.41 24.68
N ILE A 134 10.06 -45.57 24.34
CA ILE A 134 10.04 -44.12 24.64
C ILE A 134 10.09 -43.33 23.34
N VAL A 135 9.47 -42.16 23.35
CA VAL A 135 9.48 -41.18 22.27
C VAL A 135 10.44 -40.06 22.63
N VAL A 136 11.29 -39.68 21.70
CA VAL A 136 12.31 -38.65 21.90
C VAL A 136 12.30 -37.63 20.78
N LEU A 137 12.47 -36.37 21.16
CA LEU A 137 12.66 -35.27 20.22
C LEU A 137 14.06 -34.71 20.42
N LEU A 138 14.80 -34.57 19.33
CA LEU A 138 16.12 -33.97 19.32
C LEU A 138 16.17 -32.81 18.32
N ASP A 139 17.08 -31.86 18.54
CA ASP A 139 17.33 -30.79 17.59
C ASP A 139 18.20 -31.24 16.40
N ALA A 140 18.50 -30.32 15.48
CA ALA A 140 19.33 -30.58 14.31
C ALA A 140 20.81 -30.95 14.63
N SER A 141 21.26 -30.72 15.87
CA SER A 141 22.57 -31.14 16.38
C SER A 141 22.49 -32.47 17.14
N ALA A 142 21.35 -33.15 17.09
CA ALA A 142 21.03 -34.34 17.88
C ALA A 142 21.15 -34.12 19.41
N CYS A 143 20.88 -32.91 19.90
CA CYS A 143 20.69 -32.65 21.32
C CYS A 143 19.27 -33.08 21.72
N VAL A 144 19.14 -33.92 22.73
CA VAL A 144 17.84 -34.36 23.25
C VAL A 144 17.10 -33.17 23.87
N LEU A 145 15.92 -32.87 23.36
CA LEU A 145 15.05 -31.80 23.84
C LEU A 145 13.99 -32.34 24.79
N GLU A 146 13.30 -33.42 24.42
CA GLU A 146 12.18 -34.01 25.17
C GLU A 146 12.25 -35.54 25.11
N VAL A 147 11.79 -36.17 26.19
CA VAL A 147 11.65 -37.63 26.32
C VAL A 147 10.27 -37.90 26.94
N LEU A 148 9.47 -38.76 26.30
CA LEU A 148 8.17 -39.23 26.78
C LEU A 148 8.14 -40.75 26.78
N GLY A 149 7.44 -41.37 27.74
CA GLY A 149 7.43 -42.83 27.92
C GLY A 149 7.19 -43.24 29.37
N ASP A 150 7.05 -44.54 29.62
CA ASP A 150 6.87 -45.09 30.97
C ASP A 150 8.07 -44.74 31.87
N ALA A 151 7.81 -44.37 33.13
CA ALA A 151 8.84 -43.91 34.06
C ALA A 151 10.00 -44.92 34.24
N THR A 152 9.71 -46.22 34.21
CA THR A 152 10.70 -47.29 34.32
C THR A 152 11.62 -47.36 33.10
N VAL A 153 11.07 -47.15 31.89
CA VAL A 153 11.81 -47.19 30.63
C VAL A 153 12.61 -45.89 30.46
N GLN A 154 12.07 -44.75 30.88
CA GLN A 154 12.81 -43.49 30.91
C GLN A 154 14.05 -43.58 31.80
N ALA A 155 13.92 -44.14 33.01
CA ALA A 155 15.05 -44.32 33.92
C ALA A 155 16.15 -45.24 33.32
N GLN A 156 15.75 -46.29 32.59
CA GLN A 156 16.70 -47.15 31.87
C GLN A 156 17.40 -46.41 30.73
N ALA A 157 16.66 -45.59 29.97
CA ALA A 157 17.22 -44.78 28.90
C ALA A 157 18.18 -43.70 29.42
N GLU A 158 17.85 -43.07 30.55
CA GLU A 158 18.71 -42.10 31.24
C GLU A 158 20.01 -42.75 31.73
N ALA A 159 19.96 -43.97 32.27
CA ALA A 159 21.17 -44.74 32.63
C ALA A 159 22.05 -45.07 31.40
N LEU A 160 21.46 -45.08 30.19
CA LEU A 160 22.17 -45.21 28.93
C LEU A 160 22.65 -43.86 28.37
N GLY A 161 22.36 -42.74 29.04
CA GLY A 161 22.74 -41.39 28.64
C GLY A 161 21.73 -40.69 27.72
N LEU A 162 20.53 -41.25 27.52
CA LEU A 162 19.45 -40.62 26.78
C LEU A 162 18.59 -39.78 27.73
N ARG A 163 19.05 -38.57 28.00
CA ARG A 163 18.38 -37.59 28.86
C ARG A 163 18.33 -36.23 28.19
N PRO A 164 17.36 -35.36 28.52
CA PRO A 164 17.35 -33.99 28.02
C PRO A 164 18.70 -33.29 28.19
N GLY A 165 19.17 -32.63 27.12
CA GLY A 165 20.45 -31.95 27.04
C GLY A 165 21.63 -32.82 26.58
N ALA A 166 21.51 -34.15 26.55
CA ALA A 166 22.58 -35.01 26.04
C ALA A 166 22.66 -34.99 24.51
N TYR A 167 23.88 -35.11 23.97
CA TYR A 167 24.12 -35.21 22.52
C TYR A 167 24.17 -36.66 22.06
N TRP A 168 23.34 -36.97 21.06
CA TRP A 168 23.20 -38.30 20.44
C TRP A 168 23.59 -38.29 18.95
N ASP A 169 24.44 -37.36 18.52
CA ASP A 169 25.03 -37.42 17.18
C ASP A 169 26.05 -38.56 17.08
N GLU A 170 26.43 -38.87 15.84
CA GLU A 170 27.37 -39.96 15.55
C GLU A 170 28.75 -39.76 16.21
N GLY A 171 29.19 -38.52 16.39
CA GLY A 171 30.48 -38.20 17.00
C GLY A 171 30.57 -38.62 18.46
N HIS A 172 29.47 -38.45 19.21
CA HIS A 172 29.46 -38.69 20.66
C HIS A 172 28.81 -40.03 21.04
N ALA A 173 27.67 -40.38 20.44
CA ALA A 173 26.92 -41.60 20.76
C ALA A 173 27.18 -42.76 19.77
N GLY A 174 28.10 -42.56 18.82
CA GLY A 174 28.40 -43.56 17.79
C GLY A 174 27.21 -43.79 16.87
N THR A 175 27.22 -44.91 16.14
CA THR A 175 26.14 -45.25 15.21
C THR A 175 24.82 -45.44 15.95
N ASN A 176 23.83 -44.61 15.61
CA ASN A 176 22.47 -44.63 16.13
C ASN A 176 21.51 -44.02 15.10
N ALA A 177 20.20 -44.25 15.24
CA ALA A 177 19.22 -43.79 14.27
C ALA A 177 19.11 -42.26 14.17
N PHE A 178 19.28 -41.52 15.27
CA PHE A 178 19.11 -40.06 15.29
C PHE A 178 20.18 -39.37 14.44
N GLY A 179 21.45 -39.68 14.70
CA GLY A 179 22.58 -39.15 13.95
C GLY A 179 22.54 -39.57 12.48
N LEU A 180 22.22 -40.84 12.20
CA LEU A 180 22.11 -41.32 10.82
C LEU A 180 20.94 -40.67 10.07
N ALA A 181 19.78 -40.48 10.71
CA ALA A 181 18.63 -39.85 10.09
C ALA A 181 18.90 -38.40 9.68
N LEU A 182 19.63 -37.64 10.51
CA LEU A 182 20.07 -36.28 10.19
C LEU A 182 21.12 -36.26 9.07
N TRP A 183 22.04 -37.22 9.07
CA TRP A 183 23.12 -37.31 8.08
C TRP A 183 22.60 -37.72 6.69
N GLU A 184 21.85 -38.82 6.62
CA GLU A 184 21.32 -39.39 5.37
C GLU A 184 20.07 -38.67 4.85
N ARG A 185 19.48 -37.80 5.69
CA ARG A 185 18.26 -37.05 5.37
C ARG A 185 17.06 -37.95 5.05
N SER A 186 16.99 -39.11 5.68
CA SER A 186 15.92 -40.07 5.54
C SER A 186 15.59 -40.72 6.88
N PRO A 187 14.38 -41.26 7.09
CA PRO A 187 14.10 -42.08 8.26
C PRO A 187 15.06 -43.26 8.35
N GLN A 188 15.59 -43.53 9.54
CA GLN A 188 16.57 -44.60 9.79
C GLN A 188 16.16 -45.43 11.00
N GLN A 189 16.52 -46.70 10.95
CA GLN A 189 16.44 -47.62 12.07
C GLN A 189 17.82 -48.27 12.28
N VAL A 190 18.22 -48.37 13.55
CA VAL A 190 19.45 -49.03 13.98
C VAL A 190 19.07 -50.01 15.08
N VAL A 191 19.46 -51.27 14.91
CA VAL A 191 19.03 -52.37 15.77
C VAL A 191 20.24 -53.10 16.35
N GLY A 192 20.25 -53.29 17.66
CA GLY A 192 21.20 -54.16 18.34
C GLY A 192 22.65 -53.78 18.04
N ALA A 193 23.44 -54.74 17.56
CA ALA A 193 24.86 -54.55 17.27
C ALA A 193 25.16 -53.71 16.02
N GLU A 194 24.14 -53.15 15.33
CA GLU A 194 24.34 -52.03 14.40
C GLU A 194 24.77 -50.75 15.13
N HIS A 195 24.39 -50.60 16.40
CA HIS A 195 24.93 -49.53 17.22
C HIS A 195 26.43 -49.72 17.40
N PHE A 196 27.21 -48.63 17.30
CA PHE A 196 28.67 -48.75 17.38
C PHE A 196 29.15 -49.16 18.78
N PHE A 197 28.50 -48.64 19.83
CA PHE A 197 28.87 -48.94 21.21
C PHE A 197 28.14 -50.17 21.74
N LEU A 198 28.91 -51.05 22.39
CA LEU A 198 28.41 -52.29 23.00
C LEU A 198 27.25 -52.04 23.98
N ARG A 199 27.29 -50.93 24.74
CA ARG A 199 26.24 -50.57 25.71
C ARG A 199 24.86 -50.33 25.08
N PHE A 200 24.79 -50.06 23.77
CA PHE A 200 23.53 -49.82 23.05
C PHE A 200 23.01 -51.05 22.30
N HIS A 201 23.70 -52.19 22.37
CA HIS A 201 23.28 -53.41 21.64
C HIS A 201 21.97 -54.03 22.14
N ALA A 202 21.47 -53.59 23.30
CA ALA A 202 20.14 -53.99 23.79
C ALA A 202 19.00 -53.16 23.17
N LEU A 203 19.33 -52.08 22.44
CA LEU A 203 18.38 -51.10 21.96
C LEU A 203 18.04 -51.28 20.48
N THR A 204 16.82 -50.85 20.15
CA THR A 204 16.38 -50.48 18.82
C THR A 204 16.13 -48.98 18.84
N THR A 205 16.76 -48.24 17.93
CA THR A 205 16.47 -46.82 17.73
C THR A 205 15.86 -46.64 16.35
N SER A 206 14.79 -45.85 16.27
CA SER A 206 14.15 -45.45 15.01
C SER A 206 13.94 -43.96 15.02
N ALA A 207 14.25 -43.30 13.92
CA ALA A 207 14.25 -41.85 13.86
C ALA A 207 13.84 -41.36 12.48
N ALA A 208 13.10 -40.25 12.45
CA ALA A 208 12.73 -39.54 11.24
C ALA A 208 13.09 -38.05 11.40
N PRO A 209 13.84 -37.48 10.45
CA PRO A 209 14.17 -36.06 10.49
C PRO A 209 12.92 -35.22 10.23
N ILE A 210 12.87 -34.03 10.83
CA ILE A 210 11.82 -33.03 10.64
C ILE A 210 12.43 -31.88 9.84
N TYR A 211 11.83 -31.55 8.70
CA TYR A 211 12.29 -30.49 7.82
C TYR A 211 11.47 -29.20 7.90
N THR A 212 12.12 -28.07 7.60
CA THR A 212 11.39 -26.87 7.15
C THR A 212 10.89 -27.02 5.72
N ALA A 213 9.99 -26.12 5.30
CA ALA A 213 9.55 -26.03 3.91
C ALA A 213 10.70 -25.80 2.90
N GLU A 214 11.83 -25.24 3.34
CA GLU A 214 13.04 -25.04 2.53
C GLU A 214 13.96 -26.28 2.48
N GLY A 215 13.60 -27.37 3.15
CA GLY A 215 14.36 -28.62 3.17
C GLY A 215 15.54 -28.66 4.16
N HIS A 216 15.57 -27.76 5.14
CA HIS A 216 16.58 -27.78 6.21
C HIS A 216 16.09 -28.63 7.39
N PRO A 217 16.90 -29.57 7.92
CA PRO A 217 16.51 -30.32 9.12
C PRO A 217 16.52 -29.39 10.33
N ILE A 218 15.42 -29.35 11.07
CA ILE A 218 15.28 -28.57 12.32
C ILE A 218 15.34 -29.44 13.57
N GLY A 219 15.11 -30.73 13.40
CA GLY A 219 15.17 -31.71 14.47
C GLY A 219 14.96 -33.10 13.94
N VAL A 220 14.87 -34.05 14.86
CA VAL A 220 14.58 -35.45 14.57
C VAL A 220 13.64 -35.97 15.65
N LEU A 221 12.57 -36.61 15.21
CA LEU A 221 11.66 -37.35 16.08
C LEU A 221 12.07 -38.81 16.06
N GLY A 222 12.12 -39.46 17.21
CA GLY A 222 12.45 -40.87 17.23
C GLY A 222 11.84 -41.62 18.39
N MET A 223 12.03 -42.93 18.33
CA MET A 223 11.59 -43.89 19.31
C MET A 223 12.75 -44.79 19.68
N VAL A 224 12.84 -45.13 20.96
CA VAL A 224 13.81 -46.08 21.49
C VAL A 224 13.06 -47.18 22.22
N GLY A 225 13.42 -48.43 21.93
CA GLY A 225 12.88 -49.59 22.63
C GLY A 225 13.95 -50.68 22.74
N LEU A 226 13.56 -51.82 23.30
CA LEU A 226 14.43 -52.99 23.39
C LEU A 226 14.33 -53.83 22.11
N VAL A 227 15.43 -54.47 21.73
CA VAL A 227 15.54 -55.34 20.54
C VAL A 227 14.49 -56.47 20.50
N ARG A 228 13.92 -56.83 21.66
CA ARG A 228 12.94 -57.93 21.79
C ARG A 228 11.50 -57.54 21.46
N ASN A 229 11.20 -56.26 21.26
CA ASN A 229 9.84 -55.76 21.06
C ASN A 229 9.48 -55.74 19.57
N THR A 230 8.83 -56.80 19.07
CA THR A 230 8.57 -57.01 17.63
C THR A 230 7.19 -56.55 17.17
N ASP A 231 6.29 -56.22 18.09
CA ASP A 231 4.87 -56.00 17.81
C ASP A 231 4.56 -54.58 17.31
N VAL A 232 5.54 -53.67 17.44
CA VAL A 232 5.43 -52.27 17.03
C VAL A 232 6.32 -52.02 15.83
N HIS A 233 5.86 -51.22 14.87
CA HIS A 233 6.65 -50.74 13.74
C HIS A 233 7.13 -49.29 13.98
N PRO A 234 8.13 -49.07 14.87
CA PRO A 234 8.50 -47.73 15.36
C PRO A 234 8.93 -46.78 14.24
N LEU A 235 9.65 -47.27 13.23
CA LEU A 235 10.10 -46.44 12.10
C LEU A 235 8.93 -45.86 11.29
N ALA A 236 7.86 -46.63 11.07
CA ALA A 236 6.68 -46.17 10.35
C ALA A 236 5.94 -45.09 11.14
N ILE A 237 5.80 -45.28 12.45
CA ILE A 237 5.11 -44.36 13.35
C ILE A 237 5.86 -43.02 13.42
N VAL A 238 7.17 -43.03 13.68
CA VAL A 238 7.96 -41.78 13.74
C VAL A 238 8.04 -41.10 12.38
N HIS A 239 8.10 -41.85 11.28
CA HIS A 239 8.08 -41.26 9.95
C HIS A 239 6.76 -40.55 9.65
N ALA A 240 5.63 -41.21 9.93
CA ALA A 240 4.31 -40.62 9.74
C ALA A 240 4.12 -39.37 10.62
N ALA A 241 4.54 -39.43 11.88
CA ALA A 241 4.46 -38.30 12.80
C ALA A 241 5.39 -37.15 12.40
N ALA A 242 6.63 -37.41 11.99
CA ALA A 242 7.53 -36.38 11.47
C ALA A 242 6.92 -35.68 10.23
N ARG A 243 6.31 -36.44 9.30
CA ARG A 243 5.56 -35.87 8.17
C ARG A 243 4.37 -35.04 8.60
N ALA A 244 3.63 -35.46 9.63
CA ALA A 244 2.50 -34.69 10.15
C ALA A 244 2.98 -33.35 10.77
N ILE A 245 4.09 -33.37 11.51
CA ILE A 245 4.75 -32.17 12.05
C ILE A 245 5.18 -31.24 10.91
N GLU A 246 5.83 -31.76 9.86
CA GLU A 246 6.24 -30.98 8.68
C GLU A 246 5.05 -30.33 7.98
N ASN A 247 3.97 -31.09 7.76
CA ASN A 247 2.76 -30.57 7.12
C ASN A 247 2.11 -29.47 7.97
N GLN A 248 2.07 -29.63 9.29
CA GLN A 248 1.55 -28.62 10.19
C GLN A 248 2.43 -27.35 10.17
N LEU A 249 3.75 -27.50 10.17
CA LEU A 249 4.69 -26.37 10.05
C LEU A 249 4.47 -25.60 8.74
N GLN A 250 4.26 -26.31 7.62
CA GLN A 250 3.97 -25.68 6.34
C GLN A 250 2.62 -24.97 6.35
N ALA A 251 1.59 -25.56 6.95
CA ALA A 251 0.27 -24.96 7.07
C ALA A 251 0.31 -23.67 7.91
N ASP A 252 0.98 -23.69 9.06
CA ASP A 252 1.12 -22.51 9.94
C ASP A 252 1.86 -21.36 9.23
N LYS A 253 2.90 -21.69 8.44
CA LYS A 253 3.62 -20.70 7.62
C LYS A 253 2.71 -20.08 6.57
N LEU A 254 1.99 -20.90 5.80
CA LEU A 254 1.05 -20.42 4.78
C LEU A 254 -0.07 -19.58 5.39
N PHE A 255 -0.60 -19.98 6.53
CA PHE A 255 -1.63 -19.24 7.24
C PHE A 255 -1.13 -17.87 7.71
N THR A 256 0.10 -17.80 8.22
CA THR A 256 0.74 -16.54 8.64
C THR A 256 0.96 -15.61 7.44
N GLU A 257 1.44 -16.14 6.31
CA GLU A 257 1.65 -15.36 5.09
C GLU A 257 0.33 -14.85 4.50
N LEU A 258 -0.70 -15.68 4.46
CA LEU A 258 -2.05 -15.30 4.03
C LEU A 258 -2.63 -14.19 4.91
N ASN A 259 -2.47 -14.30 6.24
CA ASN A 259 -2.92 -13.26 7.16
C ASN A 259 -2.16 -11.95 6.96
N ALA A 260 -0.85 -11.99 6.75
CA ALA A 260 -0.06 -10.80 6.44
C ALA A 260 -0.53 -10.13 5.13
N GLN A 261 -0.76 -10.92 4.07
CA GLN A 261 -1.31 -10.42 2.80
C GLN A 261 -2.71 -9.82 2.98
N ARG A 262 -3.58 -10.48 3.76
CA ARG A 262 -4.92 -9.96 4.08
C ARG A 262 -4.84 -8.64 4.84
N THR A 263 -3.98 -8.52 5.84
CA THR A 263 -3.76 -7.27 6.58
C THR A 263 -3.26 -6.17 5.64
N GLN A 264 -2.33 -6.48 4.73
CA GLN A 264 -1.84 -5.53 3.74
C GLN A 264 -2.93 -5.06 2.77
N LEU A 265 -3.77 -5.98 2.28
CA LEU A 265 -4.93 -5.64 1.45
C LEU A 265 -5.90 -4.71 2.20
N THR A 266 -6.28 -5.06 3.43
CA THR A 266 -7.16 -4.20 4.25
C THR A 266 -6.56 -2.82 4.47
N ALA A 267 -5.27 -2.72 4.82
CA ALA A 267 -4.59 -1.44 4.99
C ALA A 267 -4.56 -0.62 3.69
N THR A 268 -4.39 -1.28 2.54
CA THR A 268 -4.45 -0.63 1.22
C THR A 268 -5.85 -0.07 0.94
N LEU A 269 -6.91 -0.85 1.21
CA LEU A 269 -8.29 -0.39 1.03
C LEU A 269 -8.65 0.77 1.98
N GLU A 270 -8.12 0.75 3.21
CA GLU A 270 -8.27 1.85 4.19
C GLU A 270 -7.50 3.12 3.81
N ALA A 271 -6.37 2.99 3.11
CA ALA A 271 -5.59 4.15 2.64
C ALA A 271 -6.26 4.89 1.47
N ILE A 272 -7.22 4.26 0.77
CA ILE A 272 -7.98 4.90 -0.31
C ILE A 272 -8.83 6.03 0.29
N SER A 273 -8.68 7.24 -0.26
CA SER A 273 -9.41 8.43 0.20
C SER A 273 -10.90 8.40 -0.17
N ASP A 274 -11.24 7.65 -1.22
CA ASP A 274 -12.62 7.40 -1.61
C ASP A 274 -13.24 6.34 -0.69
N GLY A 275 -14.53 6.46 -0.43
CA GLY A 275 -15.25 5.36 0.17
C GLY A 275 -15.27 4.17 -0.79
N LEU A 276 -15.03 2.97 -0.27
CA LEU A 276 -15.09 1.71 -0.99
C LEU A 276 -16.11 0.80 -0.34
N ILE A 277 -16.98 0.21 -1.15
CA ILE A 277 -17.93 -0.83 -0.78
C ILE A 277 -17.80 -1.98 -1.78
N VAL A 278 -17.68 -3.20 -1.28
CA VAL A 278 -17.69 -4.42 -2.09
C VAL A 278 -18.90 -5.23 -1.68
N CYS A 279 -19.70 -5.62 -2.65
CA CYS A 279 -20.86 -6.47 -2.45
C CYS A 279 -20.70 -7.80 -3.20
N ASP A 280 -21.26 -8.88 -2.66
CA ASP A 280 -21.42 -10.14 -3.39
C ASP A 280 -22.60 -10.07 -4.38
N ASP A 281 -22.94 -11.20 -5.00
CA ASP A 281 -24.04 -11.36 -5.96
C ASP A 281 -25.45 -11.16 -5.37
N ALA A 282 -25.62 -11.38 -4.07
CA ALA A 282 -26.85 -11.09 -3.34
C ALA A 282 -26.95 -9.62 -2.88
N GLY A 283 -25.92 -8.80 -3.14
CA GLY A 283 -25.85 -7.42 -2.67
C GLY A 283 -25.43 -7.29 -1.21
N LEU A 284 -24.90 -8.35 -0.60
CA LEU A 284 -24.36 -8.38 0.76
C LEU A 284 -23.02 -7.66 0.79
N ILE A 285 -22.85 -6.74 1.74
CA ILE A 285 -21.58 -6.02 1.92
C ILE A 285 -20.52 -7.00 2.46
N THR A 286 -19.56 -7.38 1.61
CA THR A 286 -18.43 -8.23 1.99
C THR A 286 -17.27 -7.39 2.53
N HIS A 287 -17.05 -6.21 1.98
CA HIS A 287 -16.06 -5.24 2.47
C HIS A 287 -16.57 -3.80 2.40
N MET A 288 -16.13 -2.99 3.35
CA MET A 288 -16.35 -1.55 3.39
C MET A 288 -15.08 -0.93 3.99
N ASN A 289 -14.62 0.22 3.51
CA ASN A 289 -13.54 0.93 4.21
C ASN A 289 -14.10 2.02 5.15
N THR A 290 -13.25 2.56 6.04
CA THR A 290 -13.67 3.62 6.98
C THR A 290 -14.25 4.84 6.27
N GLN A 291 -13.72 5.21 5.10
CA GLN A 291 -14.21 6.36 4.33
C GLN A 291 -15.65 6.15 3.86
N ALA A 292 -16.01 4.97 3.35
CA ALA A 292 -17.39 4.67 2.95
C ALA A 292 -18.36 4.75 4.13
N ALA A 293 -17.98 4.19 5.27
CA ALA A 293 -18.78 4.25 6.49
C ALA A 293 -18.98 5.71 6.95
N GLN A 294 -17.94 6.54 6.92
CA GLN A 294 -18.01 7.96 7.27
C GLN A 294 -18.83 8.79 6.27
N ILE A 295 -18.72 8.50 4.97
CA ILE A 295 -19.47 9.20 3.92
C ILE A 295 -20.96 8.91 4.07
N LEU A 296 -21.34 7.64 4.25
CA LEU A 296 -22.73 7.22 4.39
C LEU A 296 -23.27 7.35 5.81
N ASN A 297 -22.47 7.81 6.78
CA ASN A 297 -22.83 7.93 8.18
C ASN A 297 -23.33 6.60 8.80
N LEU A 298 -22.63 5.51 8.46
CA LEU A 298 -22.88 4.16 8.92
C LEU A 298 -21.85 3.76 10.00
N LYS A 299 -22.27 2.89 10.92
CA LYS A 299 -21.34 2.21 11.81
C LYS A 299 -20.80 0.97 11.09
N PHE A 300 -19.48 0.88 10.96
CA PHE A 300 -18.78 -0.20 10.25
C PHE A 300 -19.27 -1.60 10.67
N GLU A 301 -19.29 -1.88 11.98
CA GLU A 301 -19.70 -3.17 12.57
C GLU A 301 -21.16 -3.56 12.30
N ALA A 302 -22.01 -2.58 11.97
CA ALA A 302 -23.43 -2.81 11.72
C ALA A 302 -23.76 -2.99 10.23
N ALA A 303 -22.82 -2.70 9.34
CA ALA A 303 -23.04 -2.66 7.89
C ALA A 303 -22.48 -3.91 7.17
N VAL A 304 -21.29 -4.38 7.54
CA VAL A 304 -20.67 -5.57 6.91
C VAL A 304 -21.49 -6.83 7.23
N GLY A 305 -21.72 -7.67 6.23
CA GLY A 305 -22.53 -8.90 6.37
C GLY A 305 -24.04 -8.66 6.29
N ARG A 306 -24.49 -7.49 5.83
CA ARG A 306 -25.90 -7.19 5.53
C ARG A 306 -26.05 -6.67 4.10
N PRO A 307 -27.25 -6.77 3.49
CA PRO A 307 -27.51 -6.17 2.18
C PRO A 307 -27.33 -4.65 2.22
N LEU A 308 -26.70 -4.09 1.18
CA LEU A 308 -26.49 -2.64 1.10
C LEU A 308 -27.80 -1.85 1.12
N SER A 309 -28.86 -2.39 0.50
CA SER A 309 -30.21 -1.81 0.44
C SER A 309 -30.89 -1.66 1.80
N GLU A 310 -30.52 -2.47 2.80
CA GLU A 310 -31.04 -2.33 4.17
C GLU A 310 -30.35 -1.21 4.95
N SER A 311 -29.10 -0.93 4.61
CA SER A 311 -28.30 0.09 5.30
C SER A 311 -28.51 1.48 4.72
N VAL A 312 -28.78 1.58 3.42
CA VAL A 312 -28.98 2.84 2.70
C VAL A 312 -30.08 2.70 1.64
N GLY A 313 -30.90 3.73 1.49
CA GLY A 313 -31.82 3.86 0.36
C GLY A 313 -31.04 4.08 -0.92
N LEU A 314 -31.07 3.07 -1.80
CA LEU A 314 -30.32 3.05 -3.05
C LEU A 314 -31.05 3.84 -4.15
N PRO A 315 -30.35 4.72 -4.87
CA PRO A 315 -30.83 5.33 -6.11
C PRO A 315 -31.15 4.28 -7.19
N ASP A 316 -32.19 4.52 -7.99
CA ASP A 316 -32.63 3.63 -9.08
C ASP A 316 -31.49 3.29 -10.06
N VAL A 317 -30.63 4.27 -10.36
CA VAL A 317 -29.48 4.08 -11.26
C VAL A 317 -28.52 2.99 -10.77
N ILE A 318 -28.31 2.86 -9.46
CA ILE A 318 -27.46 1.81 -8.89
C ILE A 318 -28.15 0.46 -8.97
N VAL A 319 -29.44 0.42 -8.64
CA VAL A 319 -30.26 -0.81 -8.68
C VAL A 319 -30.32 -1.36 -10.10
N GLU A 320 -30.57 -0.50 -11.10
CA GLU A 320 -30.58 -0.88 -12.50
C GLU A 320 -29.22 -1.35 -13.00
N ALA A 321 -28.14 -0.61 -12.70
CA ALA A 321 -26.79 -1.00 -13.13
C ALA A 321 -26.35 -2.32 -12.50
N TYR A 322 -26.69 -2.54 -11.23
CA TYR A 322 -26.41 -3.80 -10.55
C TYR A 322 -27.17 -4.97 -11.18
N ALA A 323 -28.47 -4.80 -11.46
CA ALA A 323 -29.31 -5.82 -12.08
C ALA A 323 -28.91 -6.16 -13.54
N ARG A 324 -28.39 -5.17 -14.28
CA ARG A 324 -27.92 -5.33 -15.67
C ARG A 324 -26.43 -5.70 -15.77
N HIS A 325 -25.70 -5.74 -14.65
CA HIS A 325 -24.24 -5.90 -14.60
C HIS A 325 -23.50 -4.87 -15.44
N GLU A 326 -23.95 -3.62 -15.38
CA GLU A 326 -23.34 -2.50 -16.09
C GLU A 326 -22.41 -1.73 -15.16
N SER A 327 -21.31 -1.24 -15.73
CA SER A 327 -20.40 -0.35 -15.02
C SER A 327 -20.95 1.08 -14.99
N LEU A 328 -20.90 1.72 -13.83
CA LEU A 328 -21.11 3.16 -13.69
C LEU A 328 -19.76 3.85 -13.49
N THR A 329 -19.54 4.98 -14.15
CA THR A 329 -18.29 5.75 -13.99
C THR A 329 -18.63 7.17 -13.57
N GLU A 330 -18.08 7.58 -12.43
CA GLU A 330 -18.23 8.91 -11.84
C GLU A 330 -19.66 9.48 -11.96
N THR A 331 -20.66 8.67 -11.62
CA THR A 331 -22.07 9.02 -11.72
C THR A 331 -22.52 9.72 -10.45
N GLU A 332 -23.14 10.90 -10.57
CA GLU A 332 -23.73 11.61 -9.44
C GLU A 332 -25.01 10.91 -8.98
N VAL A 333 -25.07 10.59 -7.70
CA VAL A 333 -26.19 9.93 -7.07
C VAL A 333 -26.45 10.51 -5.68
N THR A 334 -27.68 10.37 -5.19
CA THR A 334 -28.05 10.80 -3.83
C THR A 334 -28.50 9.60 -3.02
N PHE A 335 -27.71 9.21 -2.03
CA PHE A 335 -28.09 8.16 -1.09
C PHE A 335 -29.04 8.71 -0.03
N GLN A 336 -30.03 7.92 0.38
CA GLN A 336 -30.88 8.23 1.52
C GLN A 336 -30.45 7.40 2.73
N VAL A 337 -29.94 8.04 3.79
CA VAL A 337 -29.50 7.33 5.00
C VAL A 337 -30.14 7.94 6.23
N LYS A 338 -31.02 7.18 6.92
CA LYS A 338 -31.72 7.62 8.14
C LYS A 338 -32.40 9.01 8.00
N GLY A 339 -32.97 9.30 6.83
CA GLY A 339 -33.62 10.59 6.53
C GLY A 339 -32.70 11.71 6.05
N LEU A 340 -31.38 11.48 5.97
CA LEU A 340 -30.42 12.42 5.36
C LEU A 340 -30.23 12.09 3.88
N GLN A 341 -30.11 13.13 3.05
CA GLN A 341 -29.74 13.01 1.65
C GLN A 341 -28.25 13.30 1.50
N ILE A 342 -27.50 12.33 0.98
CA ILE A 342 -26.04 12.40 0.85
C ILE A 342 -25.69 12.32 -0.64
N GLY A 343 -25.25 13.44 -1.21
CA GLY A 343 -24.81 13.52 -2.60
C GLY A 343 -23.39 12.98 -2.78
N CYS A 344 -23.27 11.98 -3.65
CA CYS A 344 -22.02 11.27 -3.93
C CYS A 344 -21.76 11.16 -5.43
N LEU A 345 -20.48 11.19 -5.80
CA LEU A 345 -19.99 10.74 -7.09
C LEU A 345 -19.55 9.28 -6.93
N ILE A 346 -20.12 8.37 -7.71
CA ILE A 346 -19.83 6.94 -7.58
C ILE A 346 -19.26 6.33 -8.86
N SER A 347 -18.42 5.31 -8.72
CA SER A 347 -18.16 4.39 -9.83
C SER A 347 -18.44 2.97 -9.36
N LEU A 348 -19.18 2.21 -10.15
CA LEU A 348 -19.56 0.83 -9.86
C LEU A 348 -18.97 -0.06 -10.94
N ILE A 349 -18.22 -1.08 -10.52
CA ILE A 349 -17.56 -2.03 -11.41
C ILE A 349 -18.05 -3.44 -11.02
N PRO A 350 -18.76 -4.15 -11.92
CA PRO A 350 -19.12 -5.54 -11.68
C PRO A 350 -17.87 -6.42 -11.71
N VAL A 351 -17.80 -7.41 -10.81
CA VAL A 351 -16.68 -8.35 -10.71
C VAL A 351 -17.18 -9.73 -11.11
N ASN A 352 -16.41 -10.43 -11.96
CA ASN A 352 -16.71 -11.81 -12.32
C ASN A 352 -15.99 -12.75 -11.33
N ARG A 353 -16.68 -13.80 -10.86
CA ARG A 353 -16.03 -14.85 -10.08
C ARG A 353 -15.05 -15.61 -10.97
N HIS A 354 -13.76 -15.56 -10.66
CA HIS A 354 -12.78 -16.42 -11.31
C HIS A 354 -12.76 -17.79 -10.63
N GLY A 355 -13.05 -18.84 -11.41
CA GLY A 355 -12.77 -20.23 -11.02
C GLY A 355 -13.96 -21.04 -10.55
N GLU A 356 -14.92 -21.27 -11.45
CA GLU A 356 -15.62 -22.55 -11.63
C GLU A 356 -16.53 -22.39 -12.86
N THR A 357 -16.69 -23.45 -13.64
CA THR A 357 -17.47 -23.47 -14.88
C THR A 357 -18.94 -23.18 -14.62
N SER A 358 -19.32 -21.91 -14.48
CA SER A 358 -20.67 -21.39 -14.68
C SER A 358 -20.61 -19.87 -14.71
N THR A 359 -21.47 -19.29 -15.55
CA THR A 359 -21.75 -17.87 -15.75
C THR A 359 -22.36 -17.20 -14.50
N GLY A 360 -21.69 -17.31 -13.35
CA GLY A 360 -22.09 -16.73 -12.08
C GLY A 360 -21.44 -15.36 -11.86
N VAL A 361 -22.27 -14.35 -11.70
CA VAL A 361 -21.90 -12.96 -11.39
C VAL A 361 -21.16 -12.94 -10.05
N GLY A 362 -20.03 -12.25 -9.96
CA GLY A 362 -19.16 -12.24 -8.78
C GLY A 362 -19.35 -11.07 -7.82
N GLY A 363 -20.44 -10.30 -7.95
CA GLY A 363 -20.72 -9.11 -7.14
C GLY A 363 -20.26 -7.80 -7.79
N CYS A 364 -20.11 -6.75 -6.99
CA CYS A 364 -19.70 -5.43 -7.46
C CYS A 364 -18.76 -4.70 -6.50
N ILE A 365 -17.92 -3.83 -7.06
CA ILE A 365 -17.10 -2.86 -6.32
C ILE A 365 -17.65 -1.48 -6.61
N MET A 366 -18.01 -0.75 -5.56
CA MET A 366 -18.48 0.63 -5.64
C MET A 366 -17.49 1.55 -4.91
N THR A 367 -17.02 2.57 -5.62
CA THR A 367 -16.30 3.70 -5.04
C THR A 367 -17.24 4.88 -4.88
N LEU A 368 -17.08 5.67 -3.83
CA LEU A 368 -17.93 6.82 -3.53
C LEU A 368 -17.11 8.00 -2.99
N ARG A 369 -17.31 9.19 -3.56
CA ARG A 369 -16.76 10.47 -3.09
C ARG A 369 -17.90 11.43 -2.77
N ARG A 370 -17.82 12.17 -1.65
CA ARG A 370 -18.79 13.25 -1.39
C ARG A 370 -18.61 14.40 -2.36
N ILE A 371 -19.70 14.88 -2.95
CA ILE A 371 -19.69 16.01 -3.89
C ILE A 371 -19.09 17.27 -3.23
N GLU A 372 -19.36 17.50 -1.94
CA GLU A 372 -18.80 18.62 -1.17
C GLU A 372 -17.25 18.59 -1.07
N GLN A 373 -16.63 17.41 -1.09
CA GLN A 373 -15.17 17.25 -1.05
C GLN A 373 -14.51 17.43 -2.42
N VAL A 374 -15.20 17.08 -3.52
CA VAL A 374 -14.75 17.38 -4.88
C VAL A 374 -14.68 18.90 -5.09
N HIS A 375 -15.68 19.63 -4.61
CA HIS A 375 -15.65 21.10 -4.60
C HIS A 375 -14.48 21.65 -3.77
N ARG A 376 -14.11 21.02 -2.64
CA ARG A 376 -12.93 21.42 -1.84
C ARG A 376 -11.58 21.13 -2.50
N LEU A 377 -11.44 20.03 -3.26
CA LEU A 377 -10.20 19.70 -3.98
C LEU A 377 -9.97 20.62 -5.18
N VAL A 378 -11.04 20.96 -5.91
CA VAL A 378 -11.02 22.02 -6.93
C VAL A 378 -10.71 23.38 -6.28
N GLN A 379 -11.28 23.68 -5.10
CA GLN A 379 -10.93 24.88 -4.33
C GLN A 379 -9.46 24.91 -3.86
N ARG A 380 -8.84 23.75 -3.58
CA ARG A 380 -7.40 23.65 -3.24
C ARG A 380 -6.48 23.81 -4.46
N MET A 381 -6.89 23.33 -5.63
CA MET A 381 -6.12 23.47 -6.87
C MET A 381 -6.25 24.86 -7.52
N VAL A 382 -7.37 25.57 -7.30
CA VAL A 382 -7.63 26.91 -7.88
C VAL A 382 -7.30 28.06 -6.91
N GLY A 383 -7.16 27.78 -5.61
CA GLY A 383 -6.88 28.81 -4.61
C GLY A 383 -5.94 28.32 -3.53
N ALA A 384 -4.63 28.35 -3.80
CA ALA A 384 -3.65 28.42 -2.72
C ALA A 384 -4.07 29.58 -1.79
N ARG A 385 -4.54 29.25 -0.58
CA ARG A 385 -4.90 30.20 0.47
C ARG A 385 -3.68 31.06 0.78
N SER A 386 -3.59 32.16 0.05
CA SER A 386 -2.74 33.29 0.35
C SER A 386 -3.66 34.25 1.09
N THR A 387 -3.43 34.38 2.39
CA THR A 387 -4.13 35.30 3.30
C THR A 387 -3.74 36.74 2.96
N PHE A 388 -4.09 37.20 1.75
CA PHE A 388 -3.87 38.58 1.35
C PHE A 388 -4.83 39.49 2.13
N THR A 389 -4.28 40.44 2.85
CA THR A 389 -4.98 41.48 3.60
C THR A 389 -4.72 42.83 2.94
N LEU A 390 -5.44 43.88 3.34
CA LEU A 390 -5.16 45.23 2.85
C LEU A 390 -3.80 45.78 3.33
N ALA A 391 -3.16 45.13 4.30
CA ALA A 391 -1.78 45.39 4.67
C ALA A 391 -0.78 44.92 3.60
N ASP A 392 -1.13 43.88 2.83
CA ASP A 392 -0.31 43.38 1.72
C ASP A 392 -0.36 44.31 0.49
N PHE A 393 -1.29 45.27 0.46
CA PHE A 393 -1.30 46.35 -0.52
C PHE A 393 -0.40 47.50 -0.03
N VAL A 394 0.89 47.38 -0.38
CA VAL A 394 1.99 48.22 0.10
C VAL A 394 1.90 49.66 -0.41
N GLY A 395 2.05 50.62 0.51
CA GLY A 395 2.11 52.05 0.25
C GLY A 395 1.55 52.88 1.41
N GLU A 396 2.10 54.08 1.58
CA GLU A 396 1.75 55.05 2.61
C GLU A 396 1.28 56.39 2.04
N SER A 397 1.36 56.57 0.71
CA SER A 397 0.83 57.75 0.03
C SER A 397 -0.64 58.00 0.35
N SER A 398 -1.05 59.27 0.35
CA SER A 398 -2.43 59.68 0.61
C SER A 398 -3.43 58.98 -0.32
N VAL A 399 -3.05 58.77 -1.59
CA VAL A 399 -3.84 58.08 -2.60
C VAL A 399 -4.03 56.60 -2.26
N ILE A 400 -2.99 55.91 -1.77
CA ILE A 400 -3.11 54.50 -1.35
C ILE A 400 -3.93 54.37 -0.06
N ASN A 401 -3.79 55.28 0.88
CA ASN A 401 -4.64 55.31 2.06
C ASN A 401 -6.13 55.54 1.71
N GLN A 402 -6.42 56.31 0.67
CA GLN A 402 -7.78 56.46 0.15
C GLN A 402 -8.31 55.15 -0.45
N VAL A 403 -7.52 54.47 -1.29
CA VAL A 403 -7.86 53.15 -1.83
C VAL A 403 -8.12 52.15 -0.70
N ARG A 404 -7.26 52.12 0.33
CA ARG A 404 -7.40 51.22 1.48
C ARG A 404 -8.71 51.46 2.23
N ARG A 405 -9.07 52.73 2.49
CA ARG A 405 -10.36 53.08 3.10
C ARG A 405 -11.55 52.67 2.26
N GLN A 406 -11.50 52.89 0.94
CA GLN A 406 -12.56 52.47 0.03
C GLN A 406 -12.71 50.94 0.03
N ALA A 407 -11.61 50.20 0.00
CA ALA A 407 -11.61 48.75 0.05
C ALA A 407 -12.17 48.20 1.38
N GLN A 408 -11.89 48.84 2.52
CA GLN A 408 -12.47 48.48 3.82
C GLN A 408 -13.99 48.68 3.85
N VAL A 409 -14.48 49.80 3.32
CA VAL A 409 -15.93 50.04 3.19
C VAL A 409 -16.55 49.00 2.26
N ALA A 410 -15.87 48.72 1.14
CA ALA A 410 -16.32 47.72 0.19
C ALA A 410 -16.39 46.32 0.82
N ALA A 411 -15.40 45.90 1.60
CA ALA A 411 -15.34 44.58 2.25
C ALA A 411 -16.58 44.28 3.11
N ARG A 412 -17.13 45.29 3.78
CA ARG A 412 -18.34 45.20 4.63
C ARG A 412 -19.66 45.12 3.83
N SER A 413 -19.63 45.50 2.55
CA SER A 413 -20.80 45.46 1.67
C SER A 413 -20.92 44.11 0.94
N ARG A 414 -22.15 43.74 0.55
CA ARG A 414 -22.42 42.61 -0.37
C ARG A 414 -22.56 43.05 -1.83
N THR A 415 -22.53 44.35 -2.11
CA THR A 415 -22.72 44.89 -3.46
C THR A 415 -21.56 44.50 -4.40
N PRO A 416 -21.82 44.40 -5.71
CA PRO A 416 -20.77 44.32 -6.72
C PRO A 416 -19.75 45.46 -6.60
N ILE A 417 -18.49 45.13 -6.88
CA ILE A 417 -17.37 46.07 -6.82
C ILE A 417 -16.65 46.05 -8.17
N LEU A 418 -16.34 47.23 -8.70
CA LEU A 418 -15.50 47.40 -9.88
C LEU A 418 -14.15 48.02 -9.46
N ILE A 419 -13.06 47.32 -9.74
CA ILE A 419 -11.70 47.80 -9.48
C ILE A 419 -11.03 48.12 -10.82
N THR A 420 -10.72 49.40 -11.04
CA THR A 420 -10.07 49.87 -12.27
C THR A 420 -8.62 50.25 -12.00
N GLY A 421 -7.77 50.13 -13.02
CA GLY A 421 -6.38 50.56 -12.94
C GLY A 421 -5.50 49.84 -13.94
N GLU A 422 -4.33 50.40 -14.22
CA GLU A 422 -3.41 49.85 -15.23
C GLU A 422 -2.95 48.42 -14.90
N SER A 423 -2.41 47.73 -15.89
CA SER A 423 -1.82 46.40 -15.69
C SER A 423 -0.69 46.46 -14.65
N GLY A 424 -0.65 45.48 -13.75
CA GLY A 424 0.39 45.39 -12.71
C GLY A 424 0.23 46.34 -11.52
N THR A 425 -0.89 47.05 -11.38
CA THR A 425 -1.16 47.94 -10.21
C THR A 425 -1.55 47.21 -8.93
N GLY A 426 -1.89 45.92 -9.00
CA GLY A 426 -2.28 45.10 -7.84
C GLY A 426 -3.79 44.82 -7.70
N LYS A 427 -4.59 44.97 -8.77
CA LYS A 427 -6.06 44.75 -8.75
C LYS A 427 -6.48 43.42 -8.10
N GLY A 428 -5.83 42.31 -8.46
CA GLY A 428 -6.12 40.99 -7.88
C GLY A 428 -5.79 40.87 -6.38
N VAL A 429 -4.75 41.57 -5.90
CA VAL A 429 -4.41 41.62 -4.46
C VAL A 429 -5.50 42.34 -3.70
N VAL A 430 -5.95 43.50 -4.20
CA VAL A 430 -7.03 44.27 -3.58
C VAL A 430 -8.35 43.49 -3.61
N ALA A 431 -8.67 42.79 -4.70
CA ALA A 431 -9.86 41.95 -4.79
C ALA A 431 -9.88 40.84 -3.73
N ARG A 432 -8.75 40.14 -3.55
CA ARG A 432 -8.60 39.10 -2.51
C ARG A 432 -8.67 39.68 -1.10
N ALA A 433 -8.03 40.83 -0.87
CA ALA A 433 -8.06 41.50 0.42
C ALA A 433 -9.49 41.93 0.83
N ILE A 434 -10.27 42.46 -0.11
CA ILE A 434 -11.69 42.81 0.12
C ILE A 434 -12.52 41.58 0.52
N HIS A 435 -12.25 40.43 -0.10
CA HIS A 435 -12.92 39.18 0.26
C HIS A 435 -12.53 38.71 1.66
N ASN A 436 -11.22 38.65 1.94
CA ASN A 436 -10.66 38.17 3.20
C ASN A 436 -11.01 39.04 4.41
N GLU A 437 -11.26 40.33 4.21
CA GLU A 437 -11.71 41.25 5.28
C GLU A 437 -13.23 41.40 5.34
N GLY A 438 -13.97 40.70 4.47
CA GLY A 438 -15.42 40.75 4.40
C GLY A 438 -16.12 39.64 5.19
N ALA A 439 -17.46 39.70 5.24
CA ALA A 439 -18.27 38.69 5.94
C ALA A 439 -18.23 37.28 5.32
N ARG A 440 -17.61 37.12 4.15
CA ARG A 440 -17.49 35.84 3.41
C ARG A 440 -16.04 35.33 3.36
N ALA A 441 -15.18 35.78 4.27
CA ALA A 441 -13.75 35.43 4.27
C ALA A 441 -13.46 33.93 4.34
N ASP A 442 -14.32 33.15 5.00
CA ASP A 442 -14.19 31.70 5.10
C ASP A 442 -14.81 30.93 3.92
N ALA A 443 -15.52 31.63 3.03
CA ALA A 443 -16.21 31.05 1.88
C ALA A 443 -15.33 31.01 0.62
N ALA A 444 -15.86 30.47 -0.48
CA ALA A 444 -15.10 30.32 -1.72
C ALA A 444 -14.75 31.69 -2.35
N PHE A 445 -13.52 31.83 -2.84
CA PHE A 445 -13.10 32.91 -3.73
C PHE A 445 -12.73 32.33 -5.09
N VAL A 446 -13.68 32.36 -6.04
CA VAL A 446 -13.48 31.82 -7.39
C VAL A 446 -12.99 32.94 -8.29
N THR A 447 -11.85 32.76 -8.95
CA THR A 447 -11.32 33.75 -9.93
C THR A 447 -11.48 33.21 -11.34
N VAL A 448 -11.94 34.06 -12.25
CA VAL A 448 -12.04 33.77 -13.67
C VAL A 448 -11.38 34.89 -14.46
N ASN A 449 -10.40 34.55 -15.29
CA ASN A 449 -9.77 35.51 -16.19
C ASN A 449 -10.44 35.47 -17.56
N CYS A 450 -11.14 36.56 -17.90
CA CYS A 450 -11.95 36.66 -19.10
C CYS A 450 -11.13 36.73 -20.39
N ARG A 451 -9.82 37.03 -20.31
CA ARG A 451 -8.92 37.06 -21.48
C ARG A 451 -8.26 35.73 -21.82
N VAL A 452 -8.15 34.83 -20.87
CA VAL A 452 -7.43 33.54 -21.05
C VAL A 452 -8.29 32.51 -21.76
N LEU A 453 -9.62 32.60 -21.64
CA LEU A 453 -10.55 31.64 -22.23
C LEU A 453 -10.83 31.96 -23.70
N PRO A 454 -10.82 30.96 -24.61
CA PRO A 454 -11.30 31.14 -25.98
C PRO A 454 -12.74 31.67 -26.00
N ARG A 455 -13.03 32.65 -26.86
CA ARG A 455 -14.36 33.30 -26.91
C ARG A 455 -15.51 32.32 -27.09
N ASP A 456 -15.29 31.26 -27.86
CA ASP A 456 -16.31 30.24 -28.15
C ASP A 456 -16.59 29.32 -26.95
N LEU A 457 -15.67 29.23 -25.99
CA LEU A 457 -15.77 28.36 -24.82
C LEU A 457 -16.15 29.12 -23.54
N ILE A 458 -16.05 30.45 -23.55
CA ILE A 458 -16.27 31.26 -22.35
C ILE A 458 -17.68 31.09 -21.79
N VAL A 459 -18.69 30.97 -22.66
CA VAL A 459 -20.09 30.83 -22.23
C VAL A 459 -20.30 29.49 -21.53
N GLY A 460 -19.75 28.40 -22.07
CA GLY A 460 -19.84 27.06 -21.49
C GLY A 460 -19.07 26.95 -20.17
N GLU A 461 -17.88 27.54 -20.08
CA GLU A 461 -17.11 27.57 -18.83
C GLU A 461 -17.80 28.39 -17.74
N PHE A 462 -18.44 29.52 -18.08
CA PHE A 462 -19.13 30.38 -17.12
C PHE A 462 -20.46 29.80 -16.63
N LEU A 463 -21.34 29.42 -17.56
CA LEU A 463 -22.69 28.95 -17.26
C LEU A 463 -22.76 27.45 -16.99
N GLY A 464 -21.71 26.71 -17.29
CA GLY A 464 -21.76 25.25 -17.27
C GLY A 464 -22.70 24.71 -18.34
N TYR A 465 -22.80 23.39 -18.44
CA TYR A 465 -23.71 22.71 -19.36
C TYR A 465 -24.36 21.52 -18.68
N GLU A 466 -25.62 21.25 -19.04
CA GLU A 466 -26.33 20.07 -18.55
C GLU A 466 -25.88 18.82 -19.34
N GLY A 467 -25.69 17.70 -18.64
CA GLY A 467 -25.28 16.44 -19.27
C GLY A 467 -26.34 15.95 -20.26
N GLY A 468 -25.93 15.53 -21.45
CA GLY A 468 -26.83 15.00 -22.49
C GLY A 468 -27.30 16.00 -23.56
N ALA A 469 -26.92 17.28 -23.48
CA ALA A 469 -27.39 18.30 -24.44
C ALA A 469 -26.70 18.27 -25.81
N PHE A 470 -25.54 17.61 -25.97
CA PHE A 470 -24.85 17.43 -27.26
C PHE A 470 -24.24 16.03 -27.33
N ARG A 471 -24.47 15.34 -28.46
CA ARG A 471 -24.07 13.96 -28.83
C ARG A 471 -23.02 13.28 -27.93
N GLY A 472 -23.45 12.26 -27.19
CA GLY A 472 -22.59 11.21 -26.65
C GLY A 472 -22.11 11.42 -25.21
N GLY A 473 -22.96 11.09 -24.22
CA GLY A 473 -22.53 10.57 -22.91
C GLY A 473 -21.62 11.42 -22.01
N ALA A 474 -21.38 12.70 -22.29
CA ALA A 474 -20.54 13.55 -21.46
C ALA A 474 -21.29 14.05 -20.21
N GLN A 475 -20.64 13.94 -19.05
CA GLN A 475 -21.08 14.54 -17.77
C GLN A 475 -21.24 16.06 -17.90
N GLY A 476 -22.29 16.62 -17.29
CA GLY A 476 -22.52 18.06 -17.26
C GLY A 476 -21.49 18.80 -16.40
N GLN A 477 -21.17 20.04 -16.74
CA GLN A 477 -20.25 20.89 -15.99
C GLN A 477 -21.04 21.92 -15.17
N PRO A 478 -20.77 22.09 -13.85
CA PRO A 478 -21.38 23.14 -13.06
C PRO A 478 -20.83 24.52 -13.46
N SER A 479 -21.67 25.55 -13.32
CA SER A 479 -21.30 26.94 -13.62
C SER A 479 -20.28 27.50 -12.62
N LYS A 480 -19.49 28.50 -13.01
CA LYS A 480 -18.61 29.21 -12.05
C LYS A 480 -19.41 29.96 -10.98
N PHE A 481 -20.66 30.31 -11.28
CA PHE A 481 -21.59 30.92 -10.32
C PHE A 481 -21.98 29.92 -9.22
N GLU A 482 -22.25 28.66 -9.58
CA GLU A 482 -22.49 27.58 -8.61
C GLU A 482 -21.25 27.31 -7.75
N LEU A 483 -20.06 27.28 -8.36
CA LEU A 483 -18.81 27.09 -7.64
C LEU A 483 -18.51 28.24 -6.65
N ALA A 484 -19.01 29.45 -6.94
CA ALA A 484 -18.86 30.63 -6.09
C ALA A 484 -20.02 30.84 -5.11
N HIS A 485 -20.99 29.92 -5.05
CA HIS A 485 -22.16 30.02 -4.18
C HIS A 485 -21.74 30.18 -2.70
N GLY A 486 -22.35 31.14 -2.01
CA GLY A 486 -22.02 31.52 -0.63
C GLY A 486 -20.71 32.31 -0.50
N GLY A 487 -19.97 32.50 -1.61
CA GLY A 487 -18.64 33.10 -1.66
C GLY A 487 -18.57 34.36 -2.52
N THR A 488 -17.46 34.52 -3.24
CA THR A 488 -17.16 35.65 -4.12
C THR A 488 -16.63 35.15 -5.47
N LEU A 489 -17.17 35.69 -6.56
CA LEU A 489 -16.66 35.50 -7.92
C LEU A 489 -15.88 36.76 -8.34
N HIS A 490 -14.59 36.57 -8.60
CA HIS A 490 -13.68 37.58 -9.08
C HIS A 490 -13.50 37.45 -10.60
N LEU A 491 -13.88 38.49 -11.34
CA LEU A 491 -13.83 38.56 -12.79
C LEU A 491 -12.66 39.44 -13.21
N GLU A 492 -11.60 38.83 -13.75
CA GLU A 492 -10.42 39.56 -14.23
C GLU A 492 -10.55 39.96 -15.69
N GLU A 493 -10.25 41.24 -15.97
CA GLU A 493 -10.32 41.85 -17.30
C GLU A 493 -11.73 41.70 -17.91
N ILE A 494 -12.74 42.19 -17.18
CA ILE A 494 -14.17 42.09 -17.52
C ILE A 494 -14.49 42.66 -18.92
N ASP A 495 -13.67 43.58 -19.41
CA ASP A 495 -13.72 44.15 -20.76
C ASP A 495 -13.63 43.09 -21.88
N ALA A 496 -13.09 41.91 -21.59
CA ALA A 496 -12.96 40.83 -22.57
C ALA A 496 -14.21 39.94 -22.71
N LEU A 497 -15.25 40.14 -21.91
CA LEU A 497 -16.48 39.35 -21.99
C LEU A 497 -17.27 39.65 -23.28
N PRO A 498 -17.70 38.63 -24.04
CA PRO A 498 -18.65 38.80 -25.14
C PRO A 498 -20.00 39.35 -24.66
N LEU A 499 -20.71 40.08 -25.53
CA LEU A 499 -22.00 40.73 -25.22
C LEU A 499 -23.06 39.74 -24.71
N GLU A 500 -23.06 38.51 -25.20
CA GLU A 500 -23.96 37.43 -24.78
C GLU A 500 -23.70 37.06 -23.31
N MET A 501 -22.42 36.95 -22.93
CA MET A 501 -22.04 36.64 -21.56
C MET A 501 -22.26 37.84 -20.63
N GLN A 502 -22.12 39.08 -21.13
CA GLN A 502 -22.47 40.27 -20.38
C GLN A 502 -23.96 40.28 -20.00
N ALA A 503 -24.84 39.87 -20.93
CA ALA A 503 -26.28 39.73 -20.66
C ALA A 503 -26.57 38.65 -19.60
N ALA A 504 -25.90 37.51 -19.70
CA ALA A 504 -26.06 36.42 -18.74
C ALA A 504 -25.55 36.80 -17.34
N LEU A 505 -24.40 37.47 -17.26
CA LEU A 505 -23.85 37.98 -16.00
C LEU A 505 -24.77 38.99 -15.34
N LEU A 506 -25.33 39.94 -16.09
CA LEU A 506 -26.30 40.91 -15.58
C LEU A 506 -27.51 40.20 -14.96
N ARG A 507 -28.07 39.21 -15.65
CA ARG A 507 -29.19 38.41 -15.13
C ARG A 507 -28.85 37.76 -13.78
N VAL A 508 -27.68 37.13 -13.65
CA VAL A 508 -27.26 36.51 -12.38
C VAL A 508 -27.08 37.55 -11.28
N ILE A 509 -26.53 38.73 -11.59
CA ILE A 509 -26.37 39.83 -10.62
C ILE A 509 -27.72 40.33 -10.11
N GLU A 510 -28.74 40.39 -10.96
CA GLU A 510 -30.06 40.92 -10.62
C GLU A 510 -30.97 39.89 -9.95
N THR A 511 -31.00 38.66 -10.46
CA THR A 511 -31.94 37.63 -9.99
C THR A 511 -31.34 36.68 -8.95
N GLY A 512 -30.01 36.56 -8.91
CA GLY A 512 -29.34 35.54 -8.09
C GLY A 512 -29.64 34.12 -8.57
N GLU A 513 -29.87 33.94 -9.88
CA GLU A 513 -30.22 32.64 -10.46
C GLU A 513 -29.36 32.37 -11.70
N VAL A 514 -28.93 31.12 -11.86
CA VAL A 514 -28.21 30.65 -13.04
C VAL A 514 -28.94 29.46 -13.67
N MET A 515 -28.83 29.33 -14.99
CA MET A 515 -29.31 28.20 -15.77
C MET A 515 -28.15 27.68 -16.60
N ARG A 516 -27.88 26.37 -16.52
CA ARG A 516 -26.82 25.74 -17.31
C ARG A 516 -27.18 25.70 -18.79
N LEU A 517 -26.18 25.72 -19.66
CA LEU A 517 -26.42 25.61 -21.10
C LEU A 517 -27.13 24.30 -21.45
N GLY A 518 -28.15 24.41 -22.29
CA GLY A 518 -29.00 23.29 -22.70
C GLY A 518 -29.98 22.82 -21.62
N GLY A 519 -29.93 23.40 -20.41
CA GLY A 519 -30.75 22.95 -19.31
C GLY A 519 -31.99 23.78 -19.02
N ARG A 520 -32.95 23.17 -18.33
CA ARG A 520 -34.24 23.79 -17.96
C ARG A 520 -34.35 24.16 -16.49
N ARG A 521 -33.42 23.68 -15.66
CA ARG A 521 -33.43 23.91 -14.22
C ARG A 521 -32.83 25.27 -13.89
N VAL A 522 -33.58 26.07 -13.13
CA VAL A 522 -33.09 27.30 -12.51
C VAL A 522 -32.41 26.96 -11.19
N ILE A 523 -31.19 27.47 -10.99
CA ILE A 523 -30.36 27.18 -9.82
C ILE A 523 -30.13 28.48 -9.05
N PRO A 524 -30.63 28.62 -7.81
CA PRO A 524 -30.40 29.80 -7.00
C PRO A 524 -28.94 29.87 -6.55
N VAL A 525 -28.31 31.03 -6.72
CA VAL A 525 -26.92 31.29 -6.39
C VAL A 525 -26.75 32.57 -5.58
N ASP A 526 -26.10 32.47 -4.42
CA ASP A 526 -25.75 33.64 -3.59
C ASP A 526 -24.27 34.00 -3.80
N VAL A 527 -23.98 34.84 -4.79
CA VAL A 527 -22.60 35.18 -5.21
C VAL A 527 -22.35 36.67 -5.06
N ARG A 528 -21.22 37.02 -4.45
CA ARG A 528 -20.70 38.38 -4.44
C ARG A 528 -19.78 38.59 -5.63
N PHE A 529 -19.88 39.72 -6.33
CA PHE A 529 -19.07 39.99 -7.52
C PHE A 529 -17.98 41.03 -7.26
N ILE A 530 -16.76 40.74 -7.72
CA ILE A 530 -15.68 41.72 -7.83
C ILE A 530 -15.16 41.66 -9.26
N ALA A 531 -15.32 42.74 -10.03
CA ALA A 531 -14.81 42.84 -11.39
C ALA A 531 -13.55 43.71 -11.41
N THR A 532 -12.57 43.34 -12.23
CA THR A 532 -11.38 44.16 -12.47
C THR A 532 -11.18 44.41 -13.96
N THR A 533 -10.63 45.57 -14.31
CA THR A 533 -10.27 45.88 -15.71
C THR A 533 -9.12 46.87 -15.76
N SER A 534 -8.35 46.77 -16.85
CA SER A 534 -7.33 47.74 -17.24
C SER A 534 -7.81 48.76 -18.28
N VAL A 535 -9.00 48.55 -18.87
CA VAL A 535 -9.56 49.35 -19.95
C VAL A 535 -10.56 50.36 -19.41
N ASP A 536 -10.72 51.47 -20.12
CA ASP A 536 -11.75 52.47 -19.86
C ASP A 536 -13.11 51.97 -20.34
N LEU A 537 -13.93 51.46 -19.40
CA LEU A 537 -15.25 50.89 -19.73
C LEU A 537 -16.22 51.93 -20.26
N ASP A 538 -16.11 53.21 -19.87
CA ASP A 538 -17.00 54.26 -20.39
C ASP A 538 -16.85 54.38 -21.92
N ARG A 539 -15.62 54.22 -22.44
CA ARG A 539 -15.38 54.19 -23.89
C ARG A 539 -15.96 52.96 -24.56
N LEU A 540 -15.86 51.79 -23.93
CA LEU A 540 -16.43 50.54 -24.47
C LEU A 540 -17.97 50.57 -24.48
N VAL A 541 -18.58 51.28 -23.53
CA VAL A 541 -20.02 51.52 -23.53
C VAL A 541 -20.42 52.43 -24.70
N ILE A 542 -19.64 53.48 -24.98
CA ILE A 542 -19.89 54.37 -26.13
C ILE A 542 -19.71 53.64 -27.47
N SER A 543 -18.71 52.75 -27.58
CA SER A 543 -18.48 51.96 -28.81
C SER A 543 -19.45 50.81 -29.01
N GLY A 544 -20.24 50.45 -27.98
CA GLY A 544 -21.19 49.34 -28.02
C GLY A 544 -20.57 47.97 -27.72
N ASP A 545 -19.29 47.91 -27.35
CA ASP A 545 -18.58 46.67 -27.00
C ASP A 545 -18.85 46.24 -25.54
N PHE A 546 -19.41 47.12 -24.72
CA PHE A 546 -19.82 46.83 -23.35
C PHE A 546 -21.22 47.38 -23.05
N ARG A 547 -22.06 46.60 -22.38
CA ARG A 547 -23.43 47.03 -22.08
C ARG A 547 -23.47 48.05 -20.95
N ALA A 548 -24.22 49.13 -21.15
CA ALA A 548 -24.39 50.19 -20.16
C ALA A 548 -25.04 49.68 -18.86
N ASP A 549 -26.03 48.80 -18.95
CA ASP A 549 -26.75 48.23 -17.81
C ASP A 549 -25.83 47.40 -16.90
N LEU A 550 -25.00 46.53 -17.46
CA LEU A 550 -23.99 45.76 -16.73
C LEU A 550 -22.94 46.68 -16.08
N TYR A 551 -22.51 47.73 -16.78
CA TYR A 551 -21.56 48.70 -16.23
C TYR A 551 -22.10 49.31 -14.93
N TYR A 552 -23.33 49.84 -14.95
CA TYR A 552 -23.96 50.40 -13.75
C TYR A 552 -24.21 49.37 -12.65
N ALA A 553 -24.52 48.12 -13.01
CA ALA A 553 -24.70 47.04 -12.04
C ALA A 553 -23.40 46.68 -11.30
N LEU A 554 -22.26 46.68 -12.00
CA LEU A 554 -20.94 46.40 -11.43
C LEU A 554 -20.32 47.60 -10.72
N SER A 555 -20.58 48.83 -11.18
CA SER A 555 -19.94 50.05 -10.69
C SER A 555 -20.57 50.65 -9.43
N ARG A 556 -21.37 49.88 -8.68
CA ARG A 556 -21.99 50.36 -7.42
C ARG A 556 -20.97 50.81 -6.38
N ILE A 557 -19.83 50.13 -6.33
CA ILE A 557 -18.63 50.58 -5.62
C ILE A 557 -17.47 50.52 -6.61
N ALA A 558 -16.94 51.69 -6.99
CA ALA A 558 -15.81 51.79 -7.89
C ALA A 558 -14.53 52.17 -7.12
N ILE A 559 -13.47 51.36 -7.27
CA ILE A 559 -12.15 51.60 -6.66
C ILE A 559 -11.13 51.76 -7.78
N ARG A 560 -10.52 52.94 -7.89
CA ARG A 560 -9.49 53.21 -8.89
C ARG A 560 -8.11 53.09 -8.28
N LEU A 561 -7.29 52.18 -8.80
CA LEU A 561 -5.90 52.03 -8.39
C LEU A 561 -5.01 53.00 -9.17
N PRO A 562 -4.19 53.82 -8.48
CA PRO A 562 -3.27 54.72 -9.15
C PRO A 562 -2.09 53.95 -9.77
N PRO A 563 -1.61 54.36 -10.96
CA PRO A 563 -0.38 53.83 -11.50
C PRO A 563 0.82 54.23 -10.63
N LEU A 564 1.90 53.46 -10.69
CA LEU A 564 3.08 53.63 -9.83
C LEU A 564 3.74 55.01 -10.00
N ARG A 565 3.71 55.57 -11.20
CA ARG A 565 4.22 56.92 -11.50
C ARG A 565 3.51 58.04 -10.71
N ASP A 566 2.26 57.84 -10.30
CA ASP A 566 1.50 58.82 -9.52
C ASP A 566 1.71 58.63 -8.00
N ARG A 567 2.44 57.58 -7.60
CA ARG A 567 2.74 57.23 -6.20
C ARG A 567 4.21 56.85 -5.98
N LEU A 568 5.14 57.53 -6.66
CA LEU A 568 6.58 57.27 -6.53
C LEU A 568 7.13 57.42 -5.10
N GLY A 569 6.42 58.11 -4.21
CA GLY A 569 6.74 58.16 -2.78
C GLY A 569 6.71 56.78 -2.10
N ASP A 570 5.90 55.85 -2.61
CA ASP A 570 5.79 54.48 -2.09
C ASP A 570 6.88 53.54 -2.63
N LEU A 571 7.68 54.00 -3.60
CA LEU A 571 8.68 53.17 -4.28
C LEU A 571 9.69 52.53 -3.31
N PRO A 572 10.25 53.24 -2.31
CA PRO A 572 11.18 52.62 -1.35
C PRO A 572 10.54 51.48 -0.56
N LEU A 573 9.28 51.64 -0.14
CA LEU A 573 8.53 50.61 0.60
C LEU A 573 8.25 49.38 -0.28
N LEU A 574 7.86 49.60 -1.53
CA LEU A 574 7.62 48.53 -2.50
C LEU A 574 8.90 47.74 -2.78
N VAL A 575 10.03 48.42 -2.96
CA VAL A 575 11.32 47.77 -3.19
C VAL A 575 11.74 46.94 -1.97
N ASN A 576 11.67 47.51 -0.76
CA ASN A 576 12.05 46.79 0.46
C ASN A 576 11.20 45.54 0.66
N ASN A 577 9.89 45.63 0.44
CA ASN A 577 9.00 44.47 0.55
C ASN A 577 9.35 43.39 -0.50
N ALA A 578 9.58 43.79 -1.76
CA ALA A 578 9.99 42.86 -2.81
C ALA A 578 11.33 42.16 -2.50
N LEU A 579 12.33 42.90 -1.99
CA LEU A 579 13.62 42.34 -1.57
C LEU A 579 13.48 41.41 -0.37
N ASP A 580 12.66 41.75 0.62
CA ASP A 580 12.37 40.88 1.77
C ASP A 580 11.68 39.58 1.35
N ARG A 581 10.78 39.65 0.36
CA ARG A 581 10.12 38.49 -0.21
C ARG A 581 11.12 37.60 -0.95
N LEU A 582 11.98 38.21 -1.76
CA LEU A 582 13.04 37.51 -2.47
C LEU A 582 14.03 36.84 -1.51
N ARG A 583 14.39 37.53 -0.43
CA ARG A 583 15.26 36.99 0.63
C ARG A 583 14.64 35.76 1.29
N ARG A 584 13.34 35.79 1.58
CA ARG A 584 12.62 34.61 2.14
C ARG A 584 12.58 33.44 1.16
N GLN A 585 12.48 33.69 -0.14
CA GLN A 585 12.40 32.65 -1.16
C GLN A 585 13.78 32.05 -1.51
N THR A 586 14.83 32.86 -1.56
CA THR A 586 16.15 32.46 -2.07
C THR A 586 17.20 32.28 -0.96
N GLY A 587 16.91 32.74 0.26
CA GLY A 587 17.87 32.81 1.37
C GLY A 587 18.97 33.87 1.21
N ARG A 588 19.02 34.58 0.07
CA ARG A 588 20.05 35.59 -0.22
C ARG A 588 19.65 36.95 0.30
N ARG A 589 20.62 37.68 0.88
CA ARG A 589 20.43 39.06 1.30
C ARG A 589 20.90 39.96 0.15
N VAL A 590 19.95 40.63 -0.50
CA VAL A 590 20.20 41.58 -1.59
C VAL A 590 19.79 42.95 -1.10
N GLU A 591 20.67 43.94 -1.25
CA GLU A 591 20.43 45.33 -0.86
C GLU A 591 20.51 46.21 -2.10
N LEU A 592 19.60 47.18 -2.22
CA LEU A 592 19.59 48.10 -3.35
C LEU A 592 20.50 49.30 -3.06
N SER A 593 21.39 49.65 -3.99
CA SER A 593 22.18 50.87 -3.87
C SER A 593 21.30 52.13 -3.99
N GLY A 594 21.72 53.22 -3.33
CA GLY A 594 21.01 54.50 -3.41
C GLY A 594 20.93 55.06 -4.84
N GLU A 595 21.95 54.81 -5.66
CA GLU A 595 21.99 55.20 -7.08
C GLU A 595 20.94 54.44 -7.90
N ALA A 596 20.80 53.13 -7.68
CA ALA A 596 19.76 52.33 -8.34
C ALA A 596 18.36 52.85 -7.97
N LEU A 597 18.12 53.21 -6.71
CA LEU A 597 16.83 53.79 -6.28
C LEU A 597 16.53 55.11 -7.01
N LEU A 598 17.54 55.96 -7.23
CA LEU A 598 17.39 57.23 -7.96
C LEU A 598 17.05 57.00 -9.43
N VAL A 599 17.67 56.02 -10.09
CA VAL A 599 17.35 55.63 -11.47
C VAL A 599 15.92 55.10 -11.54
N MET A 600 15.53 54.23 -10.60
CA MET A 600 14.18 53.68 -10.52
C MET A 600 13.10 54.75 -10.33
N ARG A 601 13.38 55.84 -9.60
CA ARG A 601 12.46 56.97 -9.45
C ARG A 601 12.21 57.75 -10.75
N ARG A 602 13.17 57.75 -11.68
CA ARG A 602 13.05 58.48 -12.96
C ARG A 602 12.28 57.70 -14.02
N TYR A 603 12.15 56.39 -13.85
CA TYR A 603 11.43 55.53 -14.78
C TYR A 603 9.91 55.58 -14.52
N ARG A 604 9.12 55.51 -15.60
CA ARG A 604 7.65 55.67 -15.54
C ARG A 604 6.88 54.42 -15.12
N TRP A 605 7.54 53.25 -15.11
CA TRP A 605 6.94 51.97 -14.73
C TRP A 605 5.63 51.65 -15.45
N PRO A 606 5.63 51.52 -16.79
CA PRO A 606 4.42 51.18 -17.56
C PRO A 606 3.76 49.86 -17.13
N GLY A 607 4.52 48.89 -16.61
CA GLY A 607 4.00 47.65 -16.02
C GLY A 607 3.84 47.70 -14.50
N ASN A 608 3.93 48.89 -13.90
CA ASN A 608 3.66 49.18 -12.48
C ASN A 608 4.44 48.26 -11.52
N VAL A 609 3.79 47.74 -10.47
CA VAL A 609 4.43 46.94 -9.42
C VAL A 609 4.94 45.60 -9.98
N ARG A 610 4.25 45.01 -10.96
CA ARG A 610 4.68 43.76 -11.60
C ARG A 610 6.00 43.93 -12.36
N GLU A 611 6.17 45.03 -13.09
CA GLU A 611 7.42 45.32 -13.77
C GLU A 611 8.56 45.60 -12.77
N LEU A 612 8.24 46.31 -11.67
CA LEU A 612 9.16 46.57 -10.58
C LEU A 612 9.69 45.29 -9.93
N GLU A 613 8.80 44.39 -9.53
CA GLU A 613 9.15 43.09 -8.94
C GLU A 613 10.00 42.27 -9.91
N ASN A 614 9.57 42.14 -11.17
CA ASN A 614 10.33 41.42 -12.19
C ASN A 614 11.72 42.03 -12.45
N ALA A 615 11.85 43.37 -12.37
CA ALA A 615 13.14 44.03 -12.53
C ALA A 615 14.09 43.74 -11.36
N LEU A 616 13.57 43.75 -10.13
CA LEU A 616 14.34 43.42 -8.93
C LEU A 616 14.75 41.95 -8.91
N GLU A 617 13.86 41.03 -9.26
CA GLU A 617 14.17 39.60 -9.37
C GLU A 617 15.28 39.34 -10.41
N ARG A 618 15.18 39.94 -11.59
CA ARG A 618 16.23 39.86 -12.62
C ARG A 618 17.55 40.43 -12.14
N ALA A 619 17.53 41.60 -11.50
CA ALA A 619 18.74 42.23 -10.98
C ALA A 619 19.42 41.35 -9.92
N ALA A 620 18.64 40.76 -9.02
CA ALA A 620 19.15 39.88 -7.98
C ALA A 620 19.67 38.53 -8.54
N ALA A 621 19.09 38.01 -9.62
CA ALA A 621 19.59 36.81 -10.28
C ALA A 621 20.93 37.03 -11.00
N LEU A 622 21.17 38.26 -11.48
CA LEU A 622 22.40 38.67 -12.18
C LEU A 622 23.47 39.25 -11.24
N ALA A 623 23.13 39.49 -9.97
CA ALA A 623 24.10 39.91 -8.97
C ALA A 623 25.01 38.73 -8.60
N ASP A 624 26.28 38.79 -9.01
CA ASP A 624 27.33 37.95 -8.44
C ASP A 624 27.51 38.29 -6.96
N GLN A 625 27.86 37.26 -6.17
CA GLN A 625 27.85 37.21 -4.69
C GLN A 625 28.10 38.53 -3.95
#